data_AF-A0A8T4YJ87-F1
#
_entry.id   AF-A0A8T4YJ87-F1
#
_cell.length_a   1.000
_cell.length_b   1.000
_cell.length_c   1.000
_cell.angle_alpha   90.00
_cell.angle_beta   90.00
_cell.angle_gamma   90.00
#
_symmetry.space_group_name_H-M   'P 1'
#
loop_
_entity.id
_entity.type
_entity.pdbx_description
1 polymer ?
#
loop_
_entity_poly.entity_id
_entity_poly.type
_entity_poly.pdbx_seq_one_letter_code
_entity_poly.pdbx_strand_id
1 'polypeptide(L)'
;INLDLVEITLSSIKAEKSSLGAINQLAESQYAEIVGNFKQMSVRLNELEEEKNSILKFIEEVEKEKQEHFMKAFNEVCENFSTIFAKLTGGGEGRLELQKPENPFSGGVDLYVQFPGKPMRLVAGASGGERSVAAIAYLLSIQKFLKAPFYLFDEIDAHLDDLNVLKLA
;
A
#
# COMPACT_ATOMS: atom_id res chain seq x y z
N ILE A 1 17.87 86.69 13.95
CA ILE A 1 18.07 85.28 13.53
C ILE A 1 19.57 85.04 13.60
N ASN A 2 20.02 84.09 14.43
CA ASN A 2 21.45 83.80 14.58
C ASN A 2 21.91 82.99 13.36
N LEU A 3 22.59 83.65 12.41
CA LEU A 3 22.95 83.06 11.11
C LEU A 3 23.92 81.87 11.26
N ASP A 4 24.85 81.95 12.21
CA ASP A 4 25.90 80.93 12.38
C ASP A 4 25.31 79.57 12.80
N LEU A 5 24.30 79.59 13.69
CA LEU A 5 23.58 78.39 14.11
C LEU A 5 22.83 77.73 12.95
N VAL A 6 22.28 78.54 12.04
CA VAL A 6 21.56 78.06 10.85
C VAL A 6 22.52 77.44 9.84
N GLU A 7 23.71 78.00 9.66
CA GLU A 7 24.75 77.40 8.78
C GLU A 7 25.25 76.05 9.31
N ILE A 8 25.46 75.94 10.62
CA ILE A 8 25.89 74.68 11.24
C ILE A 8 24.81 73.60 11.09
N THR A 9 23.53 73.92 11.31
CA THR A 9 22.45 72.94 11.10
C THR A 9 22.28 72.58 9.62
N LEU A 10 22.41 73.54 8.70
CA LEU A 10 22.32 73.28 7.27
C LEU A 10 23.45 72.35 6.78
N SER A 11 24.66 72.54 7.30
CA SER A 11 25.80 71.69 6.96
C SER A 11 25.66 70.26 7.51
N SER A 12 25.14 70.10 8.74
CA SER A 12 24.87 68.77 9.31
C SER A 12 23.79 68.02 8.51
N ILE A 13 22.68 68.69 8.16
CA ILE A 13 21.59 68.11 7.38
C ILE A 13 22.07 67.74 5.96
N LYS A 14 22.94 68.56 5.34
CA LYS A 14 23.53 68.23 4.04
C LYS A 14 24.46 67.02 4.10
N ALA A 15 25.27 66.90 5.16
CA ALA A 15 26.14 65.75 5.37
C ALA A 15 25.34 64.46 5.59
N GLU A 16 24.27 64.53 6.38
CA GLU A 16 23.34 63.42 6.62
C GLU A 16 22.58 63.01 5.34
N LYS A 17 22.11 63.99 4.56
CA LYS A 17 21.51 63.73 3.24
C LYS A 17 22.49 63.05 2.27
N SER A 18 23.76 63.43 2.32
CA SER A 18 24.80 62.83 1.48
C SER A 18 25.16 61.41 1.91
N SER A 19 25.06 61.08 3.20
CA SER A 19 25.36 59.74 3.71
C SER A 19 24.27 58.71 3.39
N LEU A 20 23.02 59.16 3.25
CA LEU A 20 21.87 58.34 2.85
C LEU A 20 21.98 57.82 1.41
N GLY A 21 22.88 58.37 0.58
CA GLY A 21 23.04 57.96 -0.81
C GLY A 21 21.83 58.27 -1.69
N ALA A 22 21.78 57.67 -2.88
CA ALA A 22 20.66 57.86 -3.79
C ALA A 22 19.41 57.11 -3.27
N ILE A 23 18.33 57.86 -3.01
CA ILE A 23 17.03 57.27 -2.65
C ILE A 23 16.51 56.49 -3.86
N ASN A 24 16.24 55.20 -3.67
CA ASN A 24 15.61 54.37 -4.69
C ASN A 24 14.14 54.81 -4.85
N GLN A 25 13.87 55.64 -5.84
CA GLN A 25 12.52 56.13 -6.14
C GLN A 25 11.56 55.02 -6.60
N LEU A 26 12.09 53.85 -7.00
CA LEU A 26 11.30 52.69 -7.37
C LEU A 26 11.04 51.74 -6.19
N ALA A 27 11.51 52.06 -4.97
CA ALA A 27 11.39 51.18 -3.82
C ALA A 27 9.94 50.83 -3.49
N GLU A 28 9.02 51.79 -3.61
CA GLU A 28 7.59 51.56 -3.35
C GLU A 28 6.97 50.61 -4.37
N SER A 29 7.23 50.81 -5.67
CA SER A 29 6.69 49.96 -6.72
C SER A 29 7.30 48.56 -6.70
N GLN A 30 8.62 48.46 -6.49
CA GLN A 30 9.33 47.18 -6.34
C GLN A 30 8.83 46.40 -5.12
N TYR A 31 8.60 47.08 -4.00
CA TYR A 31 8.04 46.44 -2.81
C TYR A 31 6.64 45.87 -3.09
N ALA A 32 5.77 46.65 -3.72
CA ALA A 32 4.42 46.20 -4.08
C ALA A 32 4.45 44.98 -5.02
N GLU A 33 5.35 44.97 -6.00
CA GLU A 33 5.55 43.84 -6.92
C GLU A 33 6.04 42.59 -6.20
N ILE A 34 7.08 42.71 -5.36
CA ILE A 34 7.64 41.58 -4.59
C ILE A 34 6.60 40.99 -3.65
N VAL A 35 5.84 41.82 -2.94
CA VAL A 35 4.78 41.35 -2.05
C VAL A 35 3.66 40.67 -2.82
N GLY A 36 3.31 41.18 -4.01
CA GLY A 36 2.35 40.54 -4.91
C GLY A 36 2.79 39.14 -5.34
N ASN A 37 4.03 39.03 -5.81
CA ASN A 37 4.63 37.75 -6.21
C ASN A 37 4.73 36.78 -5.03
N PHE A 38 5.13 37.26 -3.85
CA PHE A 38 5.21 36.45 -2.64
C PHE A 38 3.83 35.89 -2.25
N LYS A 39 2.78 36.72 -2.28
CA LYS A 39 1.42 36.26 -1.99
C LYS A 39 0.96 35.19 -2.98
N GLN A 40 1.19 35.39 -4.28
CA GLN A 40 0.85 34.39 -5.29
C GLN A 40 1.58 33.07 -5.07
N MET A 41 2.88 33.14 -4.79
CA MET A 41 3.69 31.95 -4.55
C MET A 41 3.29 31.23 -3.26
N SER A 42 2.91 31.97 -2.21
CA SER A 42 2.40 31.41 -0.97
C SER A 42 1.05 30.71 -1.15
N VAL A 43 0.14 31.27 -1.95
CA VAL A 43 -1.14 30.61 -2.26
C VAL A 43 -0.90 29.30 -3.00
N ARG A 44 -0.06 29.34 -4.04
CA ARG A 44 0.28 28.13 -4.82
C ARG A 44 0.97 27.06 -3.98
N LEU A 45 1.80 27.46 -3.03
CA LEU A 45 2.45 26.52 -2.11
C LEU A 45 1.42 25.83 -1.22
N ASN A 46 0.46 26.57 -0.67
CA ASN A 46 -0.62 25.98 0.13
C ASN A 46 -1.49 25.02 -0.71
N GLU A 47 -1.83 25.38 -1.94
CA GLU A 47 -2.57 24.51 -2.86
C GLU A 47 -1.82 23.20 -3.13
N LEU A 48 -0.50 23.26 -3.38
CA LEU A 48 0.34 22.08 -3.56
C LEU A 48 0.44 21.22 -2.29
N GLU A 49 0.48 21.84 -1.12
CA GLU A 49 0.45 21.10 0.15
C GLU A 49 -0.88 20.38 0.36
N GLU A 50 -2.00 21.03 0.03
CA GLU A 50 -3.33 20.41 0.08
C GLU A 50 -3.45 19.24 -0.91
N GLU A 51 -3.00 19.42 -2.16
CA GLU A 51 -2.97 18.35 -3.16
C GLU A 51 -2.13 17.16 -2.70
N LYS A 52 -0.92 17.41 -2.18
CA LYS A 52 -0.05 16.37 -1.62
C LYS A 52 -0.76 15.60 -0.51
N ASN A 53 -1.40 16.31 0.43
CA ASN A 53 -2.11 15.68 1.53
C ASN A 53 -3.32 14.86 1.05
N SER A 54 -4.00 15.31 0.01
CA SER A 54 -5.09 14.56 -0.64
C SER A 54 -4.59 13.26 -1.27
N ILE A 55 -3.47 13.31 -1.99
CA ILE A 55 -2.84 12.12 -2.60
C ILE A 55 -2.42 11.12 -1.52
N LEU A 56 -1.81 11.58 -0.42
CA LEU A 56 -1.41 10.70 0.68
C LEU A 56 -2.61 9.99 1.31
N LYS A 57 -3.71 10.71 1.56
CA LYS A 57 -4.95 10.11 2.07
C LYS A 57 -5.53 9.08 1.11
N PHE A 58 -5.52 9.38 -0.19
CA PHE A 58 -5.99 8.45 -1.21
C PHE A 58 -5.16 7.15 -1.22
N ILE A 59 -3.83 7.25 -1.08
CA ILE A 59 -2.95 6.08 -0.98
C ILE A 59 -3.30 5.24 0.26
N GLU A 60 -3.52 5.88 1.41
CA GLU A 60 -3.91 5.18 2.64
C GLU A 60 -5.25 4.46 2.50
N GLU A 61 -6.23 5.09 1.85
CA GLU A 61 -7.54 4.50 1.58
C GLU A 61 -7.43 3.26 0.67
N VAL A 62 -6.66 3.38 -0.41
CA VAL A 62 -6.42 2.26 -1.34
C VAL A 62 -5.71 1.10 -0.65
N GLU A 63 -4.70 1.37 0.19
CA GLU A 63 -3.98 0.30 0.89
C GLU A 63 -4.90 -0.43 1.90
N LYS A 64 -5.77 0.31 2.58
CA LYS A 64 -6.78 -0.27 3.47
C LYS A 64 -7.78 -1.13 2.71
N GLU A 65 -8.33 -0.61 1.61
CA GLU A 65 -9.29 -1.35 0.78
C GLU A 65 -8.68 -2.63 0.21
N LYS A 66 -7.42 -2.55 -0.26
CA LYS A 66 -6.64 -3.70 -0.72
C LYS A 66 -6.48 -4.75 0.39
N GLN A 67 -6.15 -4.35 1.61
CA GLN A 67 -6.02 -5.28 2.74
C GLN A 67 -7.36 -5.94 3.08
N GLU A 68 -8.45 -5.16 3.11
CA GLU A 68 -9.79 -5.69 3.38
C GLU A 68 -10.24 -6.70 2.31
N HIS A 69 -10.04 -6.38 1.03
CA HIS A 69 -10.37 -7.29 -0.07
C HIS A 69 -9.53 -8.56 -0.04
N PHE A 70 -8.23 -8.44 0.23
CA PHE A 70 -7.36 -9.60 0.39
C PHE A 70 -7.83 -10.50 1.53
N MET A 71 -8.11 -9.95 2.71
CA MET A 71 -8.54 -10.75 3.86
C MET A 71 -9.90 -11.42 3.63
N LYS A 72 -10.85 -10.73 2.98
CA LYS A 72 -12.14 -11.33 2.59
C LYS A 72 -11.94 -12.53 1.66
N ALA A 73 -11.16 -12.33 0.60
CA ALA A 73 -10.85 -13.39 -0.37
C ALA A 73 -10.10 -14.56 0.29
N PHE A 74 -9.09 -14.26 1.11
CA PHE A 74 -8.31 -15.26 1.82
C PHE A 74 -9.17 -16.11 2.75
N ASN A 75 -10.04 -15.49 3.55
CA ASN A 75 -10.95 -16.20 4.44
C ASN A 75 -11.91 -17.12 3.67
N GLU A 76 -12.44 -16.66 2.53
CA GLU A 76 -13.32 -17.48 1.69
C GLU A 76 -12.56 -18.68 1.08
N VAL A 77 -11.31 -18.47 0.65
CA VAL A 77 -10.43 -19.54 0.18
C VAL A 77 -10.09 -20.52 1.31
N CYS A 78 -9.91 -20.06 2.55
CA CYS A 78 -9.70 -20.92 3.73
C CYS A 78 -10.88 -21.86 3.98
N GLU A 79 -12.11 -21.32 4.02
CA GLU A 79 -13.34 -22.09 4.21
C GLU A 79 -13.53 -23.12 3.08
N ASN A 80 -13.32 -22.67 1.84
CA ASN A 80 -13.39 -23.54 0.67
C ASN A 80 -12.34 -24.65 0.71
N PHE A 81 -11.11 -24.32 1.11
CA PHE A 81 -10.01 -25.28 1.23
C PHE A 81 -10.33 -26.36 2.25
N SER A 82 -10.73 -25.99 3.47
CA SER A 82 -11.09 -26.95 4.52
C SER A 82 -12.20 -27.90 4.06
N THR A 83 -13.26 -27.35 3.44
CA THR A 83 -14.38 -28.13 2.92
C THR A 83 -13.98 -29.09 1.80
N ILE A 84 -13.19 -28.62 0.82
CA ILE A 84 -12.79 -29.42 -0.34
C ILE A 84 -11.78 -30.49 0.09
N PHE A 85 -10.82 -30.14 0.94
CA PHE A 85 -9.82 -31.07 1.44
C PHE A 85 -10.46 -32.21 2.24
N ALA A 86 -11.42 -31.91 3.11
CA ALA A 86 -12.15 -32.92 3.87
C ALA A 86 -12.92 -33.88 2.96
N LYS A 87 -13.53 -33.38 1.87
CA LYS A 87 -14.24 -34.21 0.88
C LYS A 87 -13.29 -35.12 0.09
N LEU A 88 -12.18 -34.59 -0.41
CA LEU A 88 -11.21 -35.36 -1.19
C LEU A 88 -10.55 -36.46 -0.36
N THR A 89 -10.13 -36.12 0.86
CA THR A 89 -9.45 -37.07 1.75
C THR A 89 -10.40 -38.00 2.52
N GLY A 90 -11.71 -37.72 2.52
CA GLY A 90 -12.70 -38.53 3.23
C GLY A 90 -12.67 -38.34 4.76
N GLY A 91 -12.45 -37.12 5.22
CA GLY A 91 -12.44 -36.76 6.65
C GLY A 91 -11.12 -36.22 7.20
N GLY A 92 -10.17 -35.85 6.33
CA GLY A 92 -9.00 -35.08 6.74
C GLY A 92 -9.32 -33.60 6.97
N GLU A 93 -8.40 -32.88 7.62
CA GLU A 93 -8.53 -31.46 7.92
C GLU A 93 -7.42 -30.67 7.22
N GLY A 94 -7.78 -29.53 6.63
CA GLY A 94 -6.85 -28.64 5.93
C GLY A 94 -7.03 -27.20 6.39
N ARG A 95 -5.92 -26.52 6.71
CA ARG A 95 -5.91 -25.12 7.15
C ARG A 95 -4.87 -24.31 6.39
N LEU A 96 -5.24 -23.08 6.04
CA LEU A 96 -4.33 -22.07 5.50
C LEU A 96 -4.03 -21.04 6.59
N GLU A 97 -2.77 -20.65 6.71
CA GLU A 97 -2.34 -19.64 7.67
C GLU A 97 -1.42 -18.62 7.03
N LEU A 98 -1.62 -17.35 7.37
CA LEU A 98 -0.68 -16.29 7.00
C LEU A 98 0.52 -16.34 7.95
N GLN A 99 1.72 -16.37 7.40
CA GLN A 99 2.96 -16.31 8.20
C GLN A 99 3.05 -15.02 9.02
N LYS A 100 2.45 -13.93 8.50
CA LYS A 100 2.42 -12.61 9.14
C LYS A 100 1.01 -12.01 9.04
N PRO A 101 0.11 -12.29 10.01
CA PRO A 101 -1.25 -11.77 10.00
C PRO A 101 -1.32 -10.23 10.04
N GLU A 102 -0.38 -9.60 10.74
CA GLU A 102 -0.26 -8.14 10.88
C GLU A 102 0.06 -7.44 9.55
N ASN A 103 0.76 -8.13 8.65
CA ASN A 103 1.17 -7.61 7.34
C ASN A 103 1.11 -8.73 6.29
N PRO A 104 -0.10 -9.03 5.78
CA PRO A 104 -0.35 -10.20 4.93
C PRO A 104 0.44 -10.19 3.62
N PHE A 105 0.85 -9.02 3.14
CA PHE A 105 1.60 -8.88 1.89
C PHE A 105 3.12 -9.07 2.05
N SER A 106 3.62 -9.12 3.28
CA SER A 106 5.06 -9.23 3.59
C SER A 106 5.53 -10.65 3.94
N GLY A 107 4.64 -11.63 3.84
CA GLY A 107 4.86 -13.04 4.18
C GLY A 107 4.18 -13.97 3.19
N GLY A 108 4.39 -15.27 3.39
CA GLY A 108 3.72 -16.31 2.63
C GLY A 108 2.46 -16.85 3.31
N VAL A 109 1.86 -17.84 2.65
CA VAL A 109 0.78 -18.66 3.18
C VAL A 109 1.33 -20.05 3.47
N ASP A 110 1.16 -20.51 4.70
CA ASP A 110 1.48 -21.86 5.12
C ASP A 110 0.25 -22.75 4.96
N LEU A 111 0.48 -23.93 4.38
CA LEU A 111 -0.53 -24.95 4.13
C LEU A 111 -0.37 -26.08 5.14
N TYR A 112 -1.31 -26.20 6.07
CA TYR A 112 -1.35 -27.29 7.04
C TYR A 112 -2.40 -28.32 6.64
N VAL A 113 -2.02 -29.59 6.71
CA VAL A 113 -2.86 -30.72 6.31
C VAL A 113 -2.78 -31.85 7.32
N GLN A 114 -3.93 -32.48 7.55
CA GLN A 114 -4.11 -33.66 8.37
C GLN A 114 -4.86 -34.71 7.56
N PHE A 115 -4.16 -35.74 7.12
CA PHE A 115 -4.78 -36.89 6.46
C PHE A 115 -5.40 -37.85 7.48
N PRO A 116 -6.43 -38.64 7.12
CA PRO A 116 -7.05 -39.61 8.02
C PRO A 116 -6.01 -40.52 8.70
N GLY A 117 -6.02 -40.55 10.04
CA GLY A 117 -5.09 -41.36 10.83
C GLY A 117 -3.66 -40.81 10.97
N LYS A 118 -3.37 -39.62 10.46
CA LYS A 118 -2.05 -38.94 10.60
C LYS A 118 -2.18 -37.62 11.36
N PRO A 119 -1.11 -37.16 12.05
CA PRO A 119 -1.11 -35.85 12.70
C PRO A 119 -1.00 -34.71 11.68
N MET A 120 -1.55 -33.55 12.06
CA MET A 120 -1.44 -32.30 11.31
C MET A 120 0.02 -31.89 11.11
N ARG A 121 0.36 -31.47 9.88
CA ARG A 121 1.71 -31.06 9.50
C ARG A 121 1.67 -30.03 8.39
N LEU A 122 2.77 -29.30 8.22
CA LEU A 122 2.98 -28.46 7.04
C LEU A 122 3.04 -29.34 5.79
N VAL A 123 2.49 -28.89 4.66
CA VAL A 123 2.44 -29.68 3.41
C VAL A 123 3.84 -30.08 2.93
N ALA A 124 4.85 -29.25 3.20
CA ALA A 124 6.25 -29.55 2.90
C ALA A 124 6.79 -30.79 3.64
N GLY A 125 6.09 -31.29 4.66
CA GLY A 125 6.38 -32.53 5.38
C GLY A 125 5.48 -33.71 5.03
N ALA A 126 4.56 -33.56 4.05
CA ALA A 126 3.69 -34.63 3.57
C ALA A 126 4.38 -35.48 2.48
N SER A 127 3.84 -36.67 2.18
CA SER A 127 4.32 -37.53 1.08
C SER A 127 4.06 -36.89 -0.29
N GLY A 128 4.69 -37.39 -1.38
CA GLY A 128 4.49 -36.84 -2.73
C GLY A 128 3.02 -36.86 -3.20
N GLY A 129 2.32 -37.98 -2.98
CA GLY A 129 0.89 -38.09 -3.31
C GLY A 129 0.01 -37.19 -2.43
N GLU A 130 0.33 -37.10 -1.13
CA GLU A 130 -0.38 -36.21 -0.20
C GLU A 130 -0.20 -34.72 -0.56
N ARG A 131 1.01 -34.33 -0.95
CA ARG A 131 1.29 -32.98 -1.45
C ARG A 131 0.45 -32.66 -2.70
N SER A 132 0.33 -33.62 -3.60
CA SER A 132 -0.45 -33.46 -4.84
C SER A 132 -1.93 -33.27 -4.52
N VAL A 133 -2.50 -34.08 -3.63
CA VAL A 133 -3.89 -33.93 -3.16
C VAL A 133 -4.11 -32.56 -2.50
N ALA A 134 -3.19 -32.14 -1.63
CA ALA A 134 -3.27 -30.85 -0.95
C ALA A 134 -3.18 -29.66 -1.93
N ALA A 135 -2.30 -29.75 -2.94
CA ALA A 135 -2.15 -28.73 -3.97
C ALA A 135 -3.41 -28.62 -4.84
N ILE A 136 -4.00 -29.75 -5.23
CA ILE A 136 -5.25 -29.78 -6.01
C ILE A 136 -6.41 -29.22 -5.18
N ALA A 137 -6.52 -29.61 -3.90
CA ALA A 137 -7.54 -29.06 -3.01
C ALA A 137 -7.42 -27.53 -2.87
N TYR A 138 -6.20 -27.00 -2.78
CA TYR A 138 -5.94 -25.56 -2.74
C TYR A 138 -6.28 -24.86 -4.05
N LEU A 139 -5.98 -25.48 -5.18
CA LEU A 139 -6.31 -24.91 -6.48
C LEU A 139 -7.83 -24.88 -6.69
N LEU A 140 -8.53 -25.97 -6.34
CA LEU A 140 -9.99 -26.03 -6.40
C LEU A 140 -10.66 -25.04 -5.44
N SER A 141 -10.06 -24.73 -4.28
CA SER A 141 -10.59 -23.70 -3.38
C SER A 141 -10.47 -22.30 -3.95
N ILE A 142 -9.37 -22.00 -4.64
CA ILE A 142 -9.20 -20.76 -5.41
C ILE A 142 -10.20 -20.71 -6.57
N GLN A 143 -10.39 -21.79 -7.32
CA GLN A 143 -11.37 -21.85 -8.41
C GLN A 143 -12.81 -21.65 -7.92
N LYS A 144 -13.14 -22.16 -6.74
CA LYS A 144 -14.49 -21.95 -6.18
C LYS A 144 -14.74 -20.47 -5.86
N PHE A 145 -13.70 -19.74 -5.49
CA PHE A 145 -13.74 -18.29 -5.29
C PHE A 145 -13.74 -17.54 -6.65
N LEU A 146 -12.78 -17.85 -7.53
CA LEU A 146 -12.63 -17.27 -8.85
C LEU A 146 -13.37 -18.10 -9.90
N LYS A 147 -14.58 -17.69 -10.27
CA LYS A 147 -15.38 -18.39 -11.29
C LYS A 147 -14.82 -18.17 -12.71
N ALA A 148 -13.80 -18.94 -13.12
CA ALA A 148 -13.38 -18.98 -14.51
C ALA A 148 -14.20 -20.01 -15.32
N PRO A 149 -14.42 -19.77 -16.63
CA PRO A 149 -15.28 -20.62 -17.46
C PRO A 149 -14.68 -22.01 -17.76
N PHE A 150 -13.34 -22.14 -17.74
CA PHE A 150 -12.66 -23.43 -17.93
C PHE A 150 -11.29 -23.41 -17.25
N TYR A 151 -10.81 -24.61 -16.89
CA TYR A 151 -9.48 -24.86 -16.36
C TYR A 151 -8.90 -26.06 -17.11
N LEU A 152 -7.63 -25.96 -17.49
CA LEU A 152 -6.88 -27.04 -18.11
C LEU A 152 -5.75 -27.42 -17.17
N PHE A 153 -5.73 -28.69 -16.78
CA PHE A 153 -4.67 -29.28 -15.97
C PHE A 153 -3.91 -30.29 -16.81
N ASP A 154 -2.60 -30.26 -16.74
CA ASP A 154 -1.72 -31.22 -17.42
C ASP A 154 -0.97 -32.04 -16.38
N GLU A 155 -0.92 -33.36 -16.59
CA GLU A 155 -0.22 -34.36 -15.74
C GLU A 155 -0.49 -34.29 -14.22
N ILE A 156 -1.64 -33.78 -13.79
CA ILE A 156 -1.94 -33.63 -12.34
C ILE A 156 -2.19 -34.96 -11.63
N ASP A 157 -2.54 -36.03 -12.35
CA ASP A 157 -2.92 -37.35 -11.86
C ASP A 157 -1.73 -38.32 -11.73
N ALA A 158 -0.55 -37.98 -12.25
CA ALA A 158 0.62 -38.87 -12.26
C ALA A 158 1.09 -39.36 -10.87
N HIS A 159 0.72 -38.64 -9.80
CA HIS A 159 1.06 -38.95 -8.41
C HIS A 159 -0.17 -39.23 -7.53
N LEU A 160 -1.35 -39.37 -8.12
CA LEU A 160 -2.60 -39.66 -7.43
C LEU A 160 -2.95 -41.16 -7.58
N ASP A 161 -3.30 -41.80 -6.47
CA ASP A 161 -3.87 -43.16 -6.52
C ASP A 161 -5.26 -43.15 -7.19
N ASP A 162 -5.62 -44.24 -7.87
CA ASP A 162 -6.87 -44.40 -8.65
C ASP A 162 -8.14 -43.97 -7.87
N LEU A 163 -8.18 -44.21 -6.56
CA LEU A 163 -9.30 -43.84 -5.67
C LEU A 163 -9.44 -42.32 -5.51
N ASN A 164 -8.35 -41.57 -5.55
CA ASN A 164 -8.36 -40.12 -5.44
C ASN A 164 -8.66 -39.47 -6.80
N VAL A 165 -8.22 -40.08 -7.91
CA VAL A 165 -8.60 -39.67 -9.28
C VAL A 165 -10.12 -39.75 -9.47
N LEU A 166 -10.75 -40.84 -9.01
CA LEU A 166 -12.20 -41.03 -9.06
C LEU A 166 -13.01 -40.01 -8.25
N LYS A 167 -12.42 -39.40 -7.22
CA LYS A 167 -13.06 -38.35 -6.41
C LYS A 167 -12.89 -36.95 -7.00
N LEU A 168 -11.98 -36.79 -7.95
CA LEU A 168 -11.71 -35.53 -8.65
C LEU A 168 -12.59 -35.35 -9.89
N ALA A 169 -13.00 -36.46 -10.52
CA ALA A 169 -13.93 -36.50 -11.66
C ALA A 169 -15.39 -36.26 -11.22
#